data_AF-A0A2H9QU64-F1
#
_entry.id   AF-A0A2H9QU64-F1
#
_cell.length_a   1.000
_cell.length_b   1.000
_cell.length_c   1.000
_cell.angle_alpha   90.00
_cell.angle_beta   90.00
_cell.angle_gamma   90.00
#
_symmetry.space_group_name_H-M   'P 1'
#
loop_
_entity.id
_entity.type
_entity.pdbx_description
1 polymer ?
#
loop_
_entity_poly.entity_id
_entity_poly.type
_entity_poly.pdbx_seq_one_letter_code
_entity_poly.pdbx_strand_id
1 'polypeptide(L)' 'MGRKYQTFTKEVMASDPKEKIYSDFGSRHKVKRRKIKIEDVKTLKNDEITDRLLKQMVKMVSV' A
#
# COMPACT_ATOMS: atom_id res chain seq x y z
N MET A 1 19.57 11.36 -12.08
CA MET A 1 18.13 11.63 -11.85
C MET A 1 17.63 10.69 -10.76
N GLY A 2 16.79 11.18 -9.82
CA GLY A 2 16.15 10.35 -8.79
C GLY A 2 16.88 10.19 -7.45
N ARG A 3 17.38 11.28 -6.83
CA ARG A 3 17.99 11.24 -5.49
C ARG A 3 17.07 11.63 -4.33
N LYS A 4 15.79 11.97 -4.60
CA LYS A 4 14.85 12.47 -3.59
C LYS A 4 13.82 11.38 -3.25
N TYR A 5 13.56 11.21 -1.96
CA TYR A 5 12.44 10.39 -1.49
C TYR A 5 11.12 11.02 -1.96
N GLN A 6 10.19 10.18 -2.40
CA GLN A 6 8.85 10.59 -2.79
C GLN A 6 7.86 10.02 -1.80
N THR A 7 7.15 10.90 -1.11
CA THR A 7 6.12 10.53 -0.15
C THR A 7 4.91 9.98 -0.91
N PHE A 8 4.35 8.88 -0.43
CA PHE A 8 3.15 8.29 -0.99
C PHE A 8 2.27 7.77 0.14
N THR A 9 0.98 7.72 -0.15
CA THR A 9 -0.01 7.00 0.67
C THR A 9 -0.56 5.88 -0.19
N LYS A 10 -0.59 4.66 0.36
CA LYS A 10 -1.12 3.50 -0.34
C LYS A 10 -1.95 2.67 0.62
N GLU A 11 -3.19 2.46 0.24
CA GLU A 11 -4.10 1.52 0.90
C GLU A 11 -3.85 0.13 0.33
N VAL A 12 -3.84 -0.89 1.19
CA VAL A 12 -3.63 -2.28 0.78
C VAL A 12 -4.48 -3.21 1.65
N MET A 13 -5.11 -4.19 1.02
CA MET A 13 -5.77 -5.30 1.72
C MET A 13 -4.79 -6.48 1.80
N ALA A 14 -4.12 -6.65 2.94
CA ALA A 14 -3.15 -7.71 3.16
C ALA A 14 -3.02 -8.02 4.66
N SER A 15 -2.71 -9.28 5.00
CA SER A 15 -2.40 -9.68 6.38
C SER A 15 -1.09 -9.06 6.87
N ASP A 16 -0.10 -8.95 5.99
CA ASP A 16 1.12 -8.18 6.24
C ASP A 16 1.22 -7.02 5.22
N PRO A 17 0.82 -5.79 5.62
CA PRO A 17 0.82 -4.64 4.70
C PRO A 17 2.24 -4.23 4.30
N LYS A 18 3.25 -4.45 5.15
CA LYS A 18 4.64 -4.05 4.88
C LYS A 18 5.23 -4.88 3.74
N GLU A 19 5.08 -6.20 3.80
CA GLU A 19 5.51 -7.12 2.75
C GLU A 19 4.82 -6.84 1.42
N LYS A 20 3.52 -6.53 1.46
CA LYS A 20 2.76 -6.16 0.26
C LYS A 20 3.34 -4.91 -0.40
N ILE A 21 3.63 -3.87 0.39
CA ILE A 21 4.26 -2.63 -0.08
C ILE A 21 5.67 -2.93 -0.64
N TYR A 22 6.50 -3.69 0.06
CA TYR A 22 7.84 -4.02 -0.43
C TYR A 22 7.83 -4.76 -1.77
N SER A 23 6.89 -5.69 -1.96
CA SER A 23 6.76 -6.45 -3.20
C SER A 23 6.21 -5.59 -4.35
N ASP A 24 5.18 -4.78 -4.10
CA ASP A 24 4.58 -3.89 -5.11
C ASP A 24 5.59 -2.85 -5.61
N PHE A 25 6.29 -2.18 -4.68
CA PHE A 25 7.30 -1.18 -5.03
C PHE A 25 8.55 -1.79 -5.66
N GLY A 26 8.97 -2.98 -5.21
CA GLY A 26 10.06 -3.72 -5.83
C GLY A 26 9.75 -4.08 -7.29
N SER A 27 8.54 -4.58 -7.56
CA SER A 27 8.14 -5.01 -8.90
C SER A 27 7.84 -3.85 -9.84
N ARG A 28 7.04 -2.85 -9.41
CA ARG A 28 6.57 -1.77 -10.29
C ARG A 28 7.62 -0.68 -10.48
N HIS A 29 8.38 -0.36 -9.44
CA HIS A 29 9.28 0.79 -9.43
C HIS A 29 10.77 0.40 -9.40
N LYS A 30 11.09 -0.91 -9.39
CA LYS A 30 12.47 -1.45 -9.30
C LYS A 30 13.25 -0.86 -8.12
N VAL A 31 12.59 -0.65 -6.98
CA VAL A 31 13.19 -0.08 -5.77
C VAL A 31 13.60 -1.19 -4.79
N LYS A 32 14.81 -1.10 -4.24
CA LYS A 32 15.30 -2.01 -3.19
C LYS A 32 14.57 -1.74 -1.87
N ARG A 33 14.24 -2.78 -1.09
CA ARG A 33 13.56 -2.67 0.22
C ARG A 33 14.21 -1.66 1.17
N ARG A 34 15.55 -1.63 1.22
CA ARG A 34 16.33 -0.67 2.02
C ARG A 34 16.12 0.81 1.67
N LYS A 35 15.54 1.12 0.51
CA LYS A 35 15.21 2.49 0.06
C LYS A 35 13.75 2.86 0.27
N ILE A 36 12.95 1.99 0.90
CA ILE A 36 11.54 2.23 1.20
C ILE A 36 11.45 2.45 2.71
N LYS A 37 11.02 3.65 3.11
CA LYS A 37 10.78 4.00 4.51
C LYS A 37 9.27 4.06 4.72
N ILE A 38 8.75 3.20 5.59
CA ILE A 38 7.35 3.22 6.00
C ILE A 38 7.29 4.05 7.27
N GLU A 39 6.60 5.19 7.23
CA GLU A 39 6.50 6.08 8.39
C GLU A 39 5.38 5.64 9.34
N ASP A 40 4.24 5.23 8.80
CA ASP A 40 3.06 4.88 9.57
C ASP A 40 2.26 3.79 8.86
N VAL A 41 1.61 2.93 9.64
CA VAL A 41 0.69 1.88 9.15
C VAL A 41 -0.54 1.91 10.05
N LYS A 42 -1.69 2.27 9.47
CA LYS A 42 -2.98 2.28 10.17
C LYS A 42 -3.92 1.25 9.57
N THR A 43 -4.64 0.56 10.45
CA THR A 43 -5.78 -0.27 10.06
C THR A 43 -6.96 0.64 9.77
N LEU A 44 -7.46 0.62 8.55
CA LEU A 44 -8.64 1.37 8.12
C LEU A 44 -9.89 0.50 8.22
N LYS A 45 -11.02 1.10 8.57
CA LYS A 45 -12.34 0.44 8.47
C LYS A 45 -12.86 0.53 7.04
N ASN A 46 -13.79 -0.36 6.69
CA ASN A 46 -14.38 -0.45 5.34
C ASN A 46 -14.98 0.88 4.83
N ASP A 47 -15.45 1.74 5.72
CA ASP A 47 -16.05 3.03 5.36
C ASP A 47 -15.01 4.11 5.03
N GLU A 48 -13.83 4.03 5.65
CA GLU A 48 -12.74 5.01 5.53
C GLU A 48 -11.82 4.76 4.33
N ILE A 49 -12.07 3.70 3.56
CA ILE A 49 -11.29 3.37 2.36
C ILE A 49 -11.52 4.42 1.29
N THR A 50 -10.45 5.11 0.89
CA THR A 50 -10.52 6.15 -0.16
C THR A 50 -10.37 5.58 -1.56
N ASP A 51 -9.59 4.50 -1.72
CA ASP A 51 -9.40 3.83 -2.99
C ASP A 51 -10.66 3.09 -3.44
N ARG A 52 -11.20 3.52 -4.58
CA ARG A 52 -12.45 2.98 -5.14
C ARG A 52 -12.37 1.49 -5.47
N LEU A 53 -11.21 1.00 -5.94
CA LEU A 53 -11.05 -0.40 -6.30
C LEU A 53 -11.01 -1.28 -5.05
N LEU A 54 -10.26 -0.85 -4.03
CA LEU A 54 -10.22 -1.55 -2.74
C LEU A 54 -11.59 -1.55 -2.06
N LYS A 55 -12.31 -0.42 -2.08
CA LYS A 55 -13.67 -0.34 -1.54
C LYS A 55 -14.61 -1.35 -2.20
N GLN A 56 -14.51 -1.51 -3.52
CA GLN A 56 -15.31 -2.50 -4.26
C GLN A 56 -14.89 -3.94 -3.96
N MET A 57 -13.59 -4.22 -3.86
CA MET A 57 -13.08 -5.54 -3.50
C MET A 57 -13.52 -5.97 -2.11
N VAL A 58 -13.39 -5.10 -1.11
CA VAL A 58 -13.83 -5.37 0.26
C VAL A 58 -15.34 -5.61 0.31
N LYS A 59 -16.12 -4.82 -0.42
CA LYS A 59 -17.58 -5.03 -0.53
C LYS A 59 -17.93 -6.39 -1.15
N MET A 60 -17.16 -6.85 -2.13
CA MET A 60 -17.41 -8.12 -2.83
C MET A 60 -17.00 -9.35 -1.99
N VAL A 61 -15.95 -9.26 -1.18
CA VAL A 61 -15.48 -10.37 -0.32
C VAL A 61 -16.37 -10.57 0.91
N SER A 62 -17.13 -9.56 1.33
CA SER A 62 -18.00 -9.63 2.51
C SER A 62 -19.42 -10.17 2.23
N VAL A 63 -19.67 -10.75 1.04
CA VAL A 63 -20.96 -11.33 0.62
C VAL A 63 -20.97 -12.84 0.81
#